data_AF-A0A6F7W1H6-F1
#
_entry.id   AF-A0A6F7W1H6-F1
#
_cell.length_a   1.000
_cell.length_b   1.000
_cell.length_c   1.000
_cell.angle_alpha   90.00
_cell.angle_beta   90.00
_cell.angle_gamma   90.00
#
_symmetry.space_group_name_H-M   'P 1'
#
loop_
_entity.id
_entity.type
_entity.pdbx_description
1 polymer ?
#
loop_
_entity_poly.entity_id
_entity_poly.type
_entity_poly.pdbx_seq_one_letter_code
_entity_poly.pdbx_strand_id
1 'polypeptide(L)'
;GEAVRAWGRLGYPRRALRLHGAAAAIRERHGGDVPRDHAQLLALPGVGEYTAAAVASFAYGQRHPVLDTNVRRVFARAVGGAQYPPNATTAAERKLARTLLPDDEPTAARWAAATMELGALVCT
;
A
#
# COMPACT_ATOMS: atom_id res chain seq x y z
N GLY A 1 -4.74 25.21 -5.60
CA GLY A 1 -3.59 25.27 -4.67
C GLY A 1 -2.32 24.85 -5.39
N GLU A 2 -1.17 25.28 -4.90
CA GLU A 2 0.15 24.98 -5.49
C GLU A 2 0.40 23.48 -5.67
N ALA A 3 -0.01 22.65 -4.72
CA ALA A 3 0.07 21.19 -4.80
C ALA A 3 -0.62 20.61 -6.06
N VAL A 4 -1.80 21.12 -6.44
CA VAL A 4 -2.50 20.67 -7.65
C VAL A 4 -1.79 21.14 -8.92
N ARG A 5 -1.17 22.33 -8.90
CA ARG A 5 -0.37 22.82 -10.03
C ARG A 5 0.87 21.94 -10.24
N ALA A 6 1.60 21.62 -9.17
CA ALA A 6 2.74 20.73 -9.22
C ALA A 6 2.37 19.30 -9.67
N TRP A 7 1.14 18.85 -9.38
CA TRP A 7 0.62 17.55 -9.82
C TRP A 7 0.46 17.42 -11.34
N GLY A 8 0.30 18.54 -12.05
CA GLY A 8 0.26 18.57 -13.51
C GLY A 8 -0.70 17.56 -14.15
N ARG A 9 -0.16 16.69 -15.01
CA ARG A 9 -0.93 15.72 -15.83
C ARG A 9 -0.98 14.30 -15.23
N LEU A 10 -0.66 14.11 -13.95
CA LEU A 10 -0.63 12.80 -13.29
C LEU A 10 -2.02 12.15 -13.06
N GLY A 11 -3.11 12.83 -13.45
CA GLY A 11 -4.48 12.36 -13.26
C GLY A 11 -4.92 12.33 -11.79
N TYR A 12 -6.22 12.16 -11.56
CA TYR A 12 -6.83 12.11 -10.22
C TYR A 12 -6.37 13.27 -9.29
N PRO A 13 -6.65 14.54 -9.64
CA PRO A 13 -6.09 15.71 -8.94
C PRO A 13 -6.45 15.80 -7.45
N ARG A 14 -7.52 15.10 -7.02
CA ARG A 14 -7.85 14.94 -5.59
C ARG A 14 -6.72 14.27 -4.81
N ARG A 15 -5.90 13.41 -5.42
CA ARG A 15 -4.73 12.81 -4.77
C ARG A 15 -3.69 13.86 -4.35
N ALA A 16 -3.49 14.90 -5.17
CA ALA A 16 -2.60 16.02 -4.81
C ALA A 16 -3.07 16.74 -3.54
N LEU A 17 -4.38 17.01 -3.46
CA LEU A 17 -4.98 17.65 -2.29
C LEU A 17 -4.86 16.77 -1.04
N ARG A 18 -5.07 15.45 -1.20
CA ARG A 18 -4.95 14.49 -0.10
C ARG A 18 -3.52 14.33 0.37
N LEU A 19 -2.56 14.21 -0.55
CA LEU A 19 -1.14 14.15 -0.22
C LEU A 19 -0.69 15.40 0.54
N HIS A 20 -1.10 16.59 0.08
CA HIS A 20 -0.79 17.83 0.78
C HIS A 20 -1.44 17.88 2.18
N GLY A 21 -2.69 17.43 2.31
CA GLY A 21 -3.38 17.31 3.61
C GLY A 21 -2.69 16.32 4.56
N ALA A 22 -2.18 15.20 4.05
CA ALA A 22 -1.38 14.25 4.82
C ALA A 22 -0.06 14.89 5.30
N ALA A 23 0.65 15.61 4.43
CA ALA A 23 1.89 16.30 4.79
C ALA A 23 1.67 17.38 5.87
N ALA A 24 0.58 18.16 5.77
CA ALA A 24 0.21 19.12 6.81
C ALA A 24 -0.10 18.43 8.14
N ALA A 25 -0.88 17.35 8.13
CA ALA A 25 -1.18 16.58 9.34
C ALA A 25 0.08 15.94 9.97
N ILE A 26 1.03 15.47 9.16
CA ILE A 26 2.33 14.98 9.64
C ILE A 26 3.12 16.08 10.35
N ARG A 27 3.20 17.28 9.75
CA ARG A 27 3.85 18.44 10.36
C ARG A 27 3.22 18.85 11.68
N GLU A 28 1.89 18.92 11.73
CA GLU A 28 1.15 19.42 12.91
C GLU A 28 1.08 18.40 14.05
N ARG A 29 0.84 17.12 13.74
CA ARG A 29 0.53 16.09 14.75
C ARG A 29 1.71 15.19 15.09
N HIS A 30 2.71 15.12 14.21
CA HIS A 30 3.84 14.20 14.31
C HIS A 30 5.20 14.91 14.22
N GLY A 31 5.23 16.24 14.38
CA GLY A 31 6.49 17.01 14.40
C GLY A 31 7.21 17.06 13.06
N GLY A 32 6.56 16.68 11.96
CA GLY A 32 7.18 16.60 10.64
C GLY A 32 7.73 15.22 10.30
N ASP A 33 7.77 14.29 11.24
CA ASP A 33 8.19 12.92 11.00
C ASP A 33 7.00 12.07 10.55
N VAL A 34 7.17 11.37 9.42
CA VAL A 34 6.16 10.39 8.98
C VAL A 34 6.03 9.32 10.08
N PRO A 35 4.81 9.05 10.57
CA PRO A 35 4.63 8.11 11.68
C PRO A 35 4.99 6.69 11.24
N ARG A 36 5.65 5.94 12.13
CA ARG A 36 5.99 4.53 11.91
C ARG A 36 4.83 3.60 12.18
N ASP A 37 3.96 3.96 13.13
CA ASP A 37 2.84 3.12 13.52
C ASP A 37 1.78 3.05 12.41
N HIS A 38 1.32 1.84 12.11
CA HIS A 38 0.36 1.59 11.04
C HIS A 38 -0.99 2.29 11.29
N ALA A 39 -1.48 2.33 12.53
CA ALA A 39 -2.74 2.98 12.84
C ALA A 39 -2.62 4.51 12.69
N GLN A 40 -1.48 5.09 13.07
CA GLN A 40 -1.18 6.50 12.83
C GLN A 40 -1.09 6.84 11.34
N LEU A 41 -0.45 5.97 10.53
CA LEU A 41 -0.43 6.12 9.07
C LEU A 41 -1.84 6.11 8.50
N LEU A 42 -2.69 5.17 8.92
CA LEU A 42 -4.07 5.04 8.46
C LEU A 42 -4.96 6.25 8.86
N ALA A 43 -4.62 6.94 9.95
CA ALA A 43 -5.33 8.14 10.39
C ALA A 43 -5.00 9.39 9.55
N LEU A 44 -4.02 9.33 8.66
CA LEU A 44 -3.64 10.46 7.81
C LEU A 44 -4.66 10.71 6.69
N PRO A 45 -4.97 11.99 6.37
CA PRO A 45 -5.90 12.33 5.30
C PRO A 45 -5.58 11.68 3.95
N GLY A 46 -6.49 10.82 3.47
CA GLY A 46 -6.37 10.17 2.17
C GLY A 46 -5.36 9.02 2.10
N VAL A 47 -4.83 8.58 3.24
CA VAL A 47 -4.10 7.32 3.37
C VAL A 47 -5.11 6.22 3.65
N GLY A 48 -5.25 5.28 2.71
CA GLY A 48 -6.05 4.07 2.90
C GLY A 48 -5.19 2.90 3.37
N GLU A 49 -5.83 1.77 3.67
CA GLU A 49 -5.17 0.54 4.15
C GLU A 49 -3.98 0.11 3.29
N TYR A 50 -4.11 0.16 1.95
CA TYR A 50 -3.00 -0.14 1.04
C TYR A 50 -1.80 0.78 1.27
N THR A 51 -2.02 2.10 1.27
CA THR A 51 -0.94 3.08 1.41
C THR A 51 -0.29 3.00 2.79
N ALA A 52 -1.08 2.80 3.85
CA ALA A 52 -0.55 2.61 5.20
C ALA A 52 0.33 1.35 5.30
N ALA A 53 -0.15 0.21 4.80
CA ALA A 53 0.61 -1.03 4.76
C ALA A 53 1.89 -0.91 3.90
N ALA A 54 1.79 -0.24 2.75
CA ALA A 54 2.92 -0.01 1.86
C ALA A 54 4.00 0.87 2.51
N VAL A 55 3.64 1.98 3.15
CA VAL A 55 4.61 2.82 3.87
C VAL A 55 5.23 2.07 5.05
N ALA A 56 4.41 1.39 5.87
CA ALA A 56 4.90 0.60 6.99
C ALA A 56 5.90 -0.48 6.55
N SER A 57 5.60 -1.18 5.46
CA SER A 57 6.46 -2.26 4.94
C SER A 57 7.71 -1.70 4.25
N PHE A 58 7.55 -0.78 3.30
CA PHE A 58 8.65 -0.35 2.44
C PHE A 58 9.59 0.64 3.13
N ALA A 59 9.07 1.57 3.92
CA ALA A 59 9.88 2.59 4.57
C ALA A 59 10.39 2.16 5.95
N TYR A 60 9.60 1.35 6.68
CA TYR A 60 9.91 0.97 8.06
C TYR A 60 10.17 -0.52 8.26
N GLY A 61 10.14 -1.32 7.18
CA GLY A 61 10.47 -2.74 7.24
C GLY A 61 9.48 -3.57 8.06
N GLN A 62 8.28 -3.08 8.32
CA GLN A 62 7.29 -3.76 9.15
C GLN A 62 6.56 -4.85 8.40
N ARG A 63 6.05 -5.83 9.14
CA ARG A 63 5.28 -6.95 8.60
C ARG A 63 3.81 -6.59 8.35
N HIS A 64 3.50 -6.08 7.16
CA HIS A 64 2.11 -5.86 6.70
C HIS A 64 1.83 -6.45 5.32
N PRO A 65 0.62 -7.00 5.08
CA PRO A 65 0.24 -7.45 3.75
C PRO A 65 -0.06 -6.24 2.84
N VAL A 66 0.72 -6.08 1.77
CA VAL A 66 0.50 -5.04 0.75
C VAL A 66 -0.30 -5.63 -0.41
N LEU A 67 -1.57 -5.22 -0.55
CA LEU A 67 -2.49 -5.75 -1.56
C LEU A 67 -2.89 -4.67 -2.57
N ASP A 68 -2.06 -4.45 -3.59
CA ASP A 68 -2.45 -3.71 -4.80
C ASP A 68 -3.05 -4.67 -5.86
N THR A 69 -3.38 -4.13 -7.04
CA THR A 69 -3.92 -4.92 -8.14
C THR A 69 -2.93 -5.98 -8.66
N ASN A 70 -1.62 -5.73 -8.56
CA ASN A 70 -0.58 -6.66 -9.00
C ASN A 70 -0.45 -7.85 -8.06
N VAL A 71 -0.29 -7.60 -6.76
CA VAL A 71 -0.18 -8.66 -5.74
C VAL A 71 -1.45 -9.50 -5.70
N ARG A 72 -2.64 -8.87 -5.79
CA ARG A 72 -3.92 -9.59 -5.84
C ARG A 72 -3.98 -10.54 -7.04
N ARG A 73 -3.48 -10.14 -8.22
CA ARG A 73 -3.41 -10.99 -9.41
C ARG A 73 -2.43 -12.15 -9.23
N VAL A 74 -1.27 -11.89 -8.63
CA VAL A 74 -0.29 -12.95 -8.30
C VAL A 74 -0.93 -14.00 -7.39
N PHE A 75 -1.56 -13.60 -6.29
CA PHE A 75 -2.16 -14.55 -5.35
C PHE A 75 -3.37 -15.27 -5.93
N ALA A 76 -4.22 -14.58 -6.70
CA ALA A 76 -5.36 -15.20 -7.38
C ALA A 76 -4.92 -16.34 -8.31
N ARG A 77 -3.83 -16.13 -9.08
CA ARG A 77 -3.31 -17.12 -10.03
C ARG A 77 -2.52 -18.22 -9.32
N ALA A 78 -1.53 -17.86 -8.52
CA ALA A 78 -0.57 -18.80 -7.94
C ALA A 78 -1.18 -19.69 -6.84
N VAL A 79 -2.18 -19.19 -6.12
CA VAL A 79 -2.80 -19.93 -5.00
C VAL A 79 -4.24 -20.32 -5.31
N GLY A 80 -5.01 -19.39 -5.89
CA GLY A 80 -6.44 -19.61 -6.17
C GLY A 80 -6.72 -20.31 -7.50
N GLY A 81 -5.73 -20.43 -8.40
CA GLY A 81 -5.95 -20.97 -9.76
C GLY A 81 -6.87 -20.11 -10.64
N ALA A 82 -7.15 -18.86 -10.24
CA ALA A 82 -8.05 -17.96 -10.93
C ALA A 82 -7.27 -16.94 -11.78
N GLN A 83 -7.76 -16.64 -12.99
CA GLN A 83 -7.08 -15.70 -13.89
C GLN A 83 -7.02 -14.27 -13.32
N TYR A 84 -8.11 -13.82 -12.71
CA TYR A 84 -8.26 -12.47 -12.14
C TYR A 84 -8.93 -12.52 -10.76
N PRO A 85 -8.53 -11.63 -9.83
CA PRO A 85 -9.23 -11.45 -8.57
C PRO A 85 -10.60 -10.76 -8.79
N PRO A 86 -11.51 -10.78 -7.79
CA PRO A 86 -12.74 -9.99 -7.81
C PRO A 86 -12.48 -8.48 -7.99
N ASN A 87 -13.49 -7.72 -8.39
CA ASN A 87 -13.34 -6.26 -8.61
C ASN A 87 -12.89 -5.50 -7.35
N ALA A 88 -13.41 -5.89 -6.18
CA ALA A 88 -13.07 -5.29 -4.89
C ALA A 88 -12.29 -6.27 -4.02
N THR A 89 -11.35 -5.75 -3.22
CA THR A 89 -10.58 -6.56 -2.27
C THR A 89 -11.48 -7.14 -1.18
N THR A 90 -11.55 -8.47 -1.13
CA THR A 90 -12.40 -9.24 -0.22
C THR A 90 -11.71 -9.56 1.10
N ALA A 91 -12.50 -9.92 2.13
CA ALA A 91 -11.95 -10.42 3.40
C ALA A 91 -11.15 -11.72 3.22
N ALA A 92 -11.54 -12.57 2.25
CA ALA A 92 -10.82 -13.79 1.90
C ALA A 92 -9.42 -13.49 1.33
N GLU A 93 -9.31 -12.53 0.41
CA GLU A 93 -8.01 -12.09 -0.12
C GLU A 93 -7.10 -11.53 0.99
N ARG A 94 -7.65 -10.74 1.91
CA ARG A 94 -6.88 -10.22 3.06
C ARG A 94 -6.41 -11.35 3.99
N LYS A 95 -7.26 -12.36 4.21
CA LYS A 95 -6.90 -13.53 5.03
C LYS A 95 -5.79 -14.33 4.36
N LEU A 96 -5.90 -14.60 3.06
CA LEU A 96 -4.89 -15.30 2.28
C LEU A 96 -3.55 -14.54 2.28
N ALA A 97 -3.58 -13.24 2.07
CA ALA A 97 -2.37 -12.43 2.08
C ALA A 97 -1.62 -12.51 3.42
N ARG A 98 -2.35 -12.52 4.54
CA ARG A 98 -1.76 -12.72 5.87
C ARG A 98 -1.15 -14.11 6.05
N THR A 99 -1.76 -15.15 5.48
CA THR A 99 -1.21 -16.52 5.58
C THR A 99 0.02 -16.73 4.71
N LEU A 100 0.20 -15.94 3.64
CA LEU A 100 1.36 -16.00 2.76
C LEU A 100 2.53 -15.12 3.24
N LEU A 101 2.31 -14.24 4.21
CA LEU A 101 3.29 -13.25 4.63
C LEU A 101 4.35 -13.91 5.53
N PRO A 102 5.65 -13.87 5.16
CA PRO A 102 6.74 -14.40 5.98
C PRO A 102 6.69 -13.85 7.41
N ASP A 103 7.06 -14.66 8.41
CA ASP A 103 6.92 -14.27 9.82
C ASP A 103 7.95 -13.24 10.28
N ASP A 104 9.16 -13.23 9.68
CA ASP A 104 10.17 -12.23 9.99
C ASP A 104 9.94 -10.93 9.22
N GLU A 105 10.04 -9.79 9.91
CA GLU A 105 9.70 -8.48 9.33
C GLU A 105 10.58 -8.11 8.11
N PRO A 106 11.92 -8.30 8.14
CA PRO A 106 12.75 -7.95 6.98
C PRO A 106 12.39 -8.74 5.72
N THR A 107 12.13 -10.03 5.84
CA THR A 107 11.70 -10.84 4.69
C THR A 107 10.27 -10.51 4.28
N ALA A 108 9.36 -10.23 5.23
CA ALA A 108 8.00 -9.79 4.92
C ALA A 108 7.97 -8.47 4.12
N ALA A 109 8.80 -7.50 4.52
CA ALA A 109 8.93 -6.23 3.82
C ALA A 109 9.50 -6.42 2.40
N ARG A 110 10.54 -7.26 2.27
CA ARG A 110 11.09 -7.62 0.95
C ARG A 110 10.07 -8.37 0.09
N TRP A 111 9.31 -9.29 0.68
CA TRP A 111 8.23 -10.03 0.03
C TRP A 111 7.14 -9.11 -0.51
N ALA A 112 6.73 -8.09 0.25
CA ALA A 112 5.75 -7.12 -0.19
C ALA A 112 6.20 -6.38 -1.47
N ALA A 113 7.46 -5.93 -1.52
CA ALA A 113 8.01 -5.28 -2.71
C ALA A 113 8.18 -6.26 -3.88
N ALA A 114 8.73 -7.46 -3.60
CA ALA A 114 9.00 -8.47 -4.62
C ALA A 114 7.72 -9.02 -5.28
N THR A 115 6.66 -9.24 -4.50
CA THR A 115 5.37 -9.71 -5.06
C THR A 115 4.67 -8.66 -5.89
N MET A 116 4.80 -7.38 -5.51
CA MET A 116 4.31 -6.26 -6.32
C MET A 116 5.04 -6.18 -7.67
N GLU A 117 6.38 -6.25 -7.66
CA GLU A 117 7.20 -6.26 -8.87
C GLU A 117 6.97 -7.50 -9.73
N LEU A 118 6.84 -8.68 -9.12
CA LEU A 118 6.51 -9.91 -9.85
C LEU A 118 5.18 -9.76 -10.59
N GLY A 119 4.18 -9.17 -9.95
CA GLY A 119 2.90 -8.87 -10.59
C GLY A 119 3.04 -7.86 -11.72
N ALA A 120 3.83 -6.80 -11.54
CA ALA A 120 4.02 -5.77 -12.54
C ALA A 120 4.78 -6.23 -13.78
N LEU A 121 5.83 -7.05 -13.60
CA LEU A 121 6.80 -7.36 -14.66
C LEU A 121 6.63 -8.74 -15.29
N VAL A 122 6.09 -9.71 -14.56
CA VAL A 122 6.03 -11.11 -15.02
C VAL A 122 4.60 -11.62 -15.08
N CYS A 123 3.85 -11.46 -14.00
CA CYS A 123 2.49 -11.96 -13.91
C CYS A 123 1.47 -10.91 -14.38
N THR A 124 1.48 -10.58 -15.68
CA THR A 124 0.61 -9.56 -16.29
C THR A 124 -0.81 -10.04 -16.58
#